data_AF-A0A177B394-F1
#
_entry.id   AF-A0A177B394-F1
#
_cell.length_a   1.000
_cell.length_b   1.000
_cell.length_c   1.000
_cell.angle_alpha   90.00
_cell.angle_beta   90.00
_cell.angle_gamma   90.00
#
_symmetry.space_group_name_H-M   'P 1'
#
loop_
_entity.id
_entity.type
_entity.pdbx_description
1 polymer ?
#
loop_
_entity_poly.entity_id
_entity_poly.type
_entity_poly.pdbx_seq_one_letter_code
_entity_poly.pdbx_strand_id
1 'polypeptide(L)'
;MSITVPIWVAVNFKKNNKCDIISPKWFNVDYLENFKSEELDSELFIKPPNDNFMVISQILLNESIQSIPDADKVRSLMKDIDDIRQAKLRSSINVLINSTAEIAKLNHVTPIELFSSKNILKSAMNHVASFREKLL
;
A
#
# COMPACT_ATOMS: atom_id res chain seq x y z
N MET A 1 -18.46 -24.87 -6.29
CA MET A 1 -18.13 -24.20 -7.56
C MET A 1 -17.76 -22.77 -7.23
N SER A 2 -16.54 -22.32 -7.52
CA SER A 2 -16.11 -20.93 -7.28
C SER A 2 -16.37 -20.11 -8.54
N ILE A 3 -16.87 -18.88 -8.37
CA ILE A 3 -17.14 -17.95 -9.46
C ILE A 3 -16.31 -16.70 -9.20
N THR A 4 -15.63 -16.22 -10.24
CA THR A 4 -14.87 -14.97 -10.18
C THR A 4 -15.83 -13.80 -10.39
N VAL A 5 -15.91 -12.92 -9.40
CA VAL A 5 -16.70 -11.69 -9.47
C VAL A 5 -15.84 -10.49 -9.04
N PRO A 6 -16.20 -9.27 -9.46
CA PRO A 6 -15.58 -8.06 -8.92
C PRO A 6 -15.74 -7.97 -7.39
N ILE A 7 -14.76 -7.37 -6.71
CA ILE A 7 -14.74 -7.33 -5.23
C ILE A 7 -15.97 -6.64 -4.63
N TRP A 8 -16.50 -5.61 -5.29
CA TRP A 8 -17.69 -4.89 -4.83
C TRP A 8 -18.95 -5.78 -4.86
N VAL A 9 -19.06 -6.68 -5.84
CA VAL A 9 -20.14 -7.67 -5.91
C VAL A 9 -19.99 -8.69 -4.79
N ALA A 10 -18.77 -9.21 -4.59
CA ALA A 10 -18.47 -10.17 -3.54
C ALA A 10 -18.81 -9.61 -2.15
N VAL A 11 -18.40 -8.37 -1.86
CA VAL A 11 -18.71 -7.68 -0.60
C VAL A 11 -20.22 -7.51 -0.43
N ASN A 12 -20.94 -7.09 -1.48
CA ASN A 12 -22.38 -6.92 -1.40
C ASN A 12 -23.10 -8.26 -1.11
N PHE A 13 -22.69 -9.36 -1.73
CA PHE A 13 -23.27 -10.67 -1.43
C PHE A 13 -22.88 -11.20 -0.05
N LYS A 14 -21.65 -10.96 0.41
CA LYS A 14 -21.21 -11.35 1.75
C LYS A 14 -22.01 -10.63 2.84
N LYS A 15 -22.25 -9.31 2.69
CA LYS A 15 -23.13 -8.52 3.58
C LYS A 15 -24.56 -9.04 3.66
N ASN A 16 -25.03 -9.63 2.57
CA ASN A 16 -26.35 -10.26 2.50
C ASN A 16 -26.34 -11.76 2.92
N ASN A 17 -25.23 -12.29 3.43
CA ASN A 17 -25.04 -13.70 3.79
C ASN A 17 -25.30 -14.69 2.63
N LYS A 18 -25.04 -14.28 1.38
CA LYS A 18 -25.30 -15.08 0.17
C LYS A 18 -24.07 -15.77 -0.41
N CYS A 19 -22.88 -15.46 0.09
CA CYS A 19 -21.64 -16.09 -0.36
C CYS A 19 -20.57 -16.08 0.73
N ASP A 20 -19.56 -16.93 0.56
CA ASP A 20 -18.29 -16.83 1.26
C ASP A 20 -17.21 -16.37 0.29
N ILE A 21 -16.39 -15.43 0.77
CA ILE A 21 -15.26 -14.90 0.02
C ILE A 21 -14.07 -15.83 0.27
N ILE A 22 -13.39 -16.23 -0.80
CA ILE A 22 -12.16 -17.02 -0.71
C ILE A 22 -10.98 -16.06 -0.72
N SER A 23 -10.13 -16.15 0.30
CA SER A 23 -8.92 -15.32 0.43
C SER A 23 -7.97 -15.52 -0.76
N PRO A 24 -7.37 -14.44 -1.31
CA PRO A 24 -6.38 -14.54 -2.37
C PRO A 24 -5.12 -15.33 -1.95
N LYS A 25 -4.42 -15.95 -2.91
CA LYS A 25 -3.24 -16.78 -2.65
C LYS A 25 -2.10 -16.04 -1.94
N TRP A 26 -1.92 -14.74 -2.20
CA TRP A 26 -0.89 -13.91 -1.56
C TRP A 26 -1.28 -13.45 -0.14
N PHE A 27 -2.54 -13.62 0.25
CA PHE A 27 -3.07 -13.15 1.52
C PHE A 27 -2.98 -14.22 2.61
N ASN A 28 -1.75 -14.62 2.89
CA ASN A 28 -1.43 -15.62 3.91
C ASN A 28 -0.20 -15.16 4.71
N VAL A 29 0.02 -15.78 5.87
CA VAL A 29 1.10 -15.41 6.79
C VAL A 29 2.48 -15.57 6.13
N ASP A 30 2.75 -16.72 5.51
CA ASP A 30 4.09 -17.04 4.97
C ASP A 30 4.54 -16.06 3.89
N TYR A 31 3.63 -15.73 2.96
CA TYR A 31 3.88 -14.78 1.88
C TYR A 31 4.09 -13.37 2.44
N LEU A 32 3.25 -12.94 3.38
CA LEU A 32 3.34 -11.59 3.96
C LEU A 32 4.58 -11.43 4.84
N GLU A 33 5.03 -12.48 5.54
CA GLU A 33 6.30 -12.46 6.27
C GLU A 33 7.49 -12.33 5.31
N ASN A 34 7.53 -13.10 4.23
CA ASN A 34 8.58 -12.98 3.22
C ASN A 34 8.57 -11.58 2.58
N PHE A 35 7.40 -11.11 2.17
CA PHE A 35 7.24 -9.77 1.58
C PHE A 35 7.68 -8.66 2.54
N LYS A 36 7.37 -8.79 3.83
CA LYS A 36 7.83 -7.85 4.86
C LYS A 36 9.36 -7.84 4.98
N SER A 37 9.97 -9.02 5.04
CA SER A 37 11.43 -9.14 5.16
C SER A 37 12.15 -8.56 3.95
N GLU A 38 11.71 -8.91 2.74
CA GLU A 38 12.28 -8.34 1.52
C GLU A 38 12.11 -6.81 1.48
N GLU A 39 10.93 -6.31 1.87
CA GLU A 39 10.68 -4.86 1.94
C GLU A 39 11.54 -4.21 3.04
N LEU A 40 11.93 -4.87 4.11
CA LEU A 40 12.87 -4.30 5.08
C LEU A 40 14.30 -4.22 4.52
N ASP A 41 14.74 -5.26 3.82
CA ASP A 41 16.11 -5.39 3.33
C ASP A 41 16.39 -4.50 2.10
N SER A 42 15.37 -4.22 1.29
CA SER A 42 15.51 -3.42 0.08
C SER A 42 15.49 -1.91 0.38
N GLU A 43 16.44 -1.15 -0.18
CA GLU A 43 16.39 0.32 -0.16
C GLU A 43 15.24 0.89 -1.02
N LEU A 44 14.86 0.17 -2.07
CA LEU A 44 13.77 0.54 -2.98
C LEU A 44 12.47 -0.17 -2.59
N PHE A 45 11.35 0.36 -3.08
CA PHE A 45 10.04 -0.29 -2.92
C PHE A 45 9.99 -1.59 -3.72
N ILE A 46 9.56 -2.66 -3.06
CA ILE A 46 9.35 -3.93 -3.73
C ILE A 46 8.00 -3.92 -4.44
N LYS A 47 7.93 -4.65 -5.55
CA LYS A 47 6.70 -4.82 -6.33
C LYS A 47 5.64 -5.51 -5.47
N PRO A 48 4.52 -4.84 -5.15
CA PRO A 48 3.45 -5.47 -4.40
C PRO A 48 2.77 -6.57 -5.24
N PRO A 49 2.05 -7.51 -4.61
CA PRO A 49 1.30 -8.55 -5.32
C PRO A 49 0.21 -7.95 -6.23
N ASN A 50 -0.33 -6.78 -5.87
CA ASN A 50 -1.28 -6.00 -6.65
C ASN A 50 -1.13 -4.51 -6.29
N ASP A 51 -1.35 -3.60 -7.22
CA ASP A 51 -1.32 -2.15 -6.98
C ASP A 51 -2.28 -1.69 -5.87
N ASN A 52 -3.36 -2.44 -5.63
CA ASN A 52 -4.38 -2.14 -4.62
C ASN A 52 -4.36 -3.11 -3.43
N PHE A 53 -3.25 -3.81 -3.19
CA PHE A 53 -3.19 -4.86 -2.18
C PHE A 53 -3.64 -4.36 -0.79
N MET A 54 -3.22 -3.17 -0.37
CA MET A 54 -3.63 -2.54 0.90
C MET A 54 -5.15 -2.39 1.04
N VAL A 55 -5.80 -1.86 -0.01
CA VAL A 55 -7.25 -1.65 -0.02
C VAL A 55 -7.98 -2.99 0.01
N ILE A 56 -7.51 -3.95 -0.78
CA ILE A 56 -8.07 -5.31 -0.83
C ILE A 56 -7.94 -5.98 0.54
N SER A 57 -6.76 -5.92 1.17
CA SER A 57 -6.52 -6.46 2.50
C SER A 57 -7.47 -5.89 3.54
N GLN A 58 -7.68 -4.57 3.53
CA GLN A 58 -8.60 -3.91 4.46
C GLN A 58 -10.05 -4.36 4.26
N ILE A 59 -10.51 -4.46 3.00
CA ILE A 59 -11.85 -4.96 2.68
C ILE A 59 -12.02 -6.41 3.18
N LEU A 60 -11.04 -7.29 2.90
CA LEU A 60 -11.10 -8.69 3.27
C LEU A 60 -11.08 -8.90 4.79
N LEU A 61 -10.24 -8.14 5.52
CA LEU A 61 -10.16 -8.20 6.99
C LEU A 61 -11.44 -7.70 7.68
N ASN A 62 -12.19 -6.81 7.03
CA ASN A 62 -13.45 -6.28 7.57
C ASN A 62 -14.63 -7.20 7.26
N GLU A 63 -14.74 -7.70 6.03
CA GLU A 63 -15.95 -8.37 5.55
C GLU A 63 -15.86 -9.91 5.58
N SER A 64 -14.63 -10.45 5.63
CA SER A 64 -14.38 -11.88 5.43
C SER A 64 -13.35 -12.48 6.38
N ILE A 65 -13.23 -11.93 7.60
CA ILE A 65 -12.24 -12.37 8.60
C ILE A 65 -12.27 -13.88 8.87
N GLN A 66 -13.45 -14.49 8.87
CA GLN A 66 -13.64 -15.92 9.12
C GLN A 66 -13.05 -16.83 8.02
N SER A 67 -12.85 -16.29 6.82
CA SER A 67 -12.28 -17.01 5.67
C SER A 67 -10.76 -16.88 5.57
N ILE A 68 -10.15 -16.15 6.50
CA ILE A 68 -8.72 -15.83 6.51
C ILE A 68 -8.07 -16.65 7.64
N PRO A 69 -7.19 -17.61 7.30
CA PRO A 69 -6.36 -18.29 8.30
C PRO A 69 -5.48 -17.28 9.04
N ASP A 70 -5.41 -17.38 10.36
CA ASP A 70 -4.61 -16.51 11.23
C ASP A 70 -4.83 -15.01 10.97
N ALA A 71 -6.10 -14.60 10.82
CA ALA A 71 -6.49 -13.24 10.43
C ALA A 71 -5.87 -12.13 11.30
N ASP A 72 -5.66 -12.36 12.60
CA ASP A 72 -5.03 -11.38 13.50
C ASP A 72 -3.54 -11.21 13.22
N LYS A 73 -2.84 -12.29 12.87
CA LYS A 73 -1.44 -12.25 12.45
C LYS A 73 -1.31 -11.58 11.09
N VAL A 74 -2.19 -11.93 10.14
CA VAL A 74 -2.27 -11.27 8.82
C VAL A 74 -2.54 -9.76 8.98
N ARG A 75 -3.46 -9.36 9.86
CA ARG A 75 -3.73 -7.94 10.15
C ARG A 75 -2.50 -7.22 10.68
N SER A 76 -1.79 -7.83 11.63
CA SER A 76 -0.55 -7.27 12.18
C SER A 76 0.53 -7.12 11.10
N LEU A 77 0.74 -8.15 10.28
CA LEU A 77 1.72 -8.11 9.18
C LEU A 77 1.38 -7.03 8.15
N MET A 78 0.11 -6.90 7.76
CA MET A 78 -0.32 -5.85 6.84
C MET A 78 -0.07 -4.45 7.39
N LYS A 79 -0.26 -4.27 8.70
CA LYS A 79 0.05 -3.01 9.38
C LYS A 79 1.56 -2.74 9.39
N ASP A 80 2.37 -3.72 9.75
CA ASP A 80 3.83 -3.59 9.73
C ASP A 80 4.32 -3.18 8.33
N ILE A 81 3.80 -3.82 7.27
CA ILE A 81 4.14 -3.52 5.88
C ILE A 81 3.78 -2.07 5.52
N ASP A 82 2.60 -1.60 5.92
CA ASP A 82 2.18 -0.21 5.70
C ASP A 82 3.12 0.78 6.40
N ASP A 83 3.43 0.52 7.67
CA ASP A 83 4.31 1.38 8.46
C ASP A 83 5.71 1.45 7.85
N ILE A 84 6.28 0.32 7.41
CA ILE A 84 7.58 0.25 6.73
C ILE A 84 7.55 1.06 5.43
N ARG A 85 6.54 0.85 4.59
CA ARG A 85 6.47 1.50 3.27
C ARG A 85 6.18 2.99 3.38
N GLN A 86 5.37 3.41 4.34
CA GLN A 86 5.19 4.83 4.63
C GLN A 86 6.46 5.48 5.17
N ALA A 87 7.23 4.79 6.03
CA ALA A 87 8.53 5.28 6.49
C ALA A 87 9.50 5.47 5.33
N LYS A 88 9.59 4.49 4.42
CA LYS A 88 10.37 4.62 3.18
C LYS A 88 9.93 5.78 2.32
N LEU A 89 8.62 5.97 2.12
CA LEU A 89 8.09 7.07 1.33
C LEU A 89 8.50 8.43 1.90
N ARG A 90 8.42 8.60 3.23
CA ARG A 90 8.88 9.81 3.91
C ARG A 90 10.39 10.03 3.70
N SER A 91 11.20 8.98 3.80
CA SER A 91 12.63 9.05 3.53
C SER A 91 12.94 9.45 2.09
N SER A 92 12.24 8.85 1.10
CA SER A 92 12.38 9.21 -0.32
C SER A 92 12.00 10.67 -0.59
N ILE A 93 10.92 11.16 0.03
CA ILE A 93 10.50 12.56 -0.07
C ILE A 93 11.55 13.49 0.55
N ASN A 94 12.11 13.13 1.70
CA ASN A 94 13.15 13.94 2.34
C ASN A 94 14.40 14.06 1.45
N VAL A 95 14.83 12.97 0.82
CA VAL A 95 15.92 12.99 -0.16
C VAL A 95 15.58 13.90 -1.34
N LEU A 96 14.36 13.81 -1.87
CA LEU A 96 13.89 14.65 -2.98
C LEU A 96 13.97 16.14 -2.64
N ILE A 97 13.44 16.55 -1.49
CA ILE A 97 13.41 17.97 -1.06
C ILE A 97 14.82 18.53 -0.88
N ASN A 98 15.72 17.74 -0.27
CA ASN A 98 17.09 18.16 0.01
C ASN A 98 18.00 18.09 -1.22
N SER A 99 17.64 17.27 -2.21
CA SER A 99 18.37 17.19 -3.48
C SER A 99 18.03 18.38 -4.39
N THR A 100 18.96 18.75 -5.26
CA THR A 100 18.70 19.68 -6.38
C THR A 100 17.93 19.01 -7.53
N ALA A 101 17.57 17.73 -7.40
CA ALA A 101 16.96 16.97 -8.47
C ALA A 101 15.54 17.48 -8.80
N GLU A 102 15.29 17.70 -10.09
CA GLU A 102 13.98 18.12 -10.61
C GLU A 102 13.04 16.92 -10.83
N ILE A 103 13.59 15.71 -10.98
CA ILE A 103 12.86 14.50 -11.32
C ILE A 103 13.14 13.41 -10.30
N ALA A 104 12.09 12.81 -9.75
CA ALA A 104 12.17 11.63 -8.90
C ALA A 104 11.38 10.47 -9.53
N LYS A 105 12.00 9.29 -9.55
CA LYS A 105 11.37 8.06 -10.03
C LYS A 105 10.91 7.23 -8.84
N LEU A 106 9.60 7.10 -8.69
CA LEU A 106 8.98 6.24 -7.68
C LEU A 106 8.43 4.98 -8.36
N ASN A 107 9.19 3.88 -8.28
CA ASN A 107 8.71 2.58 -8.76
C ASN A 107 7.96 1.87 -7.63
N HIS A 108 6.92 1.12 -7.97
CA HIS A 108 6.21 0.23 -7.05
C HIS A 108 5.56 0.89 -5.82
N VAL A 109 5.40 2.22 -5.83
CA VAL A 109 4.55 2.94 -4.89
C VAL A 109 3.10 2.76 -5.33
N THR A 110 2.24 2.35 -4.40
CA THR A 110 0.82 2.14 -4.69
C THR A 110 0.05 3.46 -4.76
N PRO A 111 -1.11 3.50 -5.44
CA PRO A 111 -1.92 4.70 -5.50
C PRO A 111 -2.30 5.24 -4.12
N ILE A 112 -2.68 4.37 -3.17
CA ILE A 112 -3.12 4.79 -1.84
C ILE A 112 -1.99 5.47 -1.05
N GLU A 113 -0.76 4.94 -1.15
CA GLU A 113 0.43 5.53 -0.55
C GLU A 113 0.73 6.90 -1.16
N LEU A 114 0.68 7.02 -2.48
CA LEU A 114 0.91 8.29 -3.17
C LEU A 114 -0.14 9.33 -2.79
N PHE A 115 -1.42 8.96 -2.76
CA PHE A 115 -2.50 9.88 -2.42
C PHE A 115 -2.42 10.39 -0.98
N SER A 116 -1.87 9.60 -0.05
CA SER A 116 -1.71 10.01 1.35
C SER A 116 -0.84 11.26 1.52
N SER A 117 0.17 11.45 0.66
CA SER A 117 1.14 12.55 0.75
C SER A 117 1.06 13.56 -0.39
N LYS A 118 0.34 13.23 -1.48
CA LYS A 118 0.26 14.02 -2.72
C LYS A 118 -0.01 15.51 -2.52
N ASN A 119 -1.03 15.86 -1.74
CA ASN A 119 -1.47 17.26 -1.62
C ASN A 119 -0.42 18.10 -0.88
N ILE A 120 0.13 17.55 0.21
CA ILE A 120 1.17 18.20 1.00
C ILE A 120 2.44 18.34 0.18
N LEU A 121 2.88 17.25 -0.47
CA LEU A 121 4.09 17.23 -1.29
C LEU A 121 4.01 18.24 -2.43
N LYS A 122 2.90 18.27 -3.17
CA LYS A 122 2.70 19.22 -4.27
C LYS A 122 2.78 20.67 -3.79
N SER A 123 2.11 21.00 -2.68
CA SER A 123 2.14 22.33 -2.09
C SER A 123 3.56 22.75 -1.66
N ALA A 124 4.24 21.86 -0.93
CA ALA A 124 5.61 22.10 -0.47
C ALA A 124 6.59 22.28 -1.63
N MET A 125 6.52 21.43 -2.65
CA MET A 125 7.38 21.52 -3.83
C MET A 125 7.16 22.82 -4.62
N ASN A 126 5.92 23.28 -4.77
CA ASN A 126 5.64 24.55 -5.43
C ASN A 126 6.29 25.73 -4.69
N HIS A 127 6.24 25.73 -3.36
CA HIS A 127 6.92 26.74 -2.56
C HIS A 127 8.44 26.66 -2.73
N VAL A 128 9.04 25.47 -2.60
CA VAL A 128 10.48 25.26 -2.77
C VAL A 128 10.94 25.72 -4.16
N ALA A 129 10.18 25.40 -5.21
CA ALA A 129 10.46 25.87 -6.57
C ALA A 129 10.42 27.40 -6.66
N SER A 130 9.37 28.04 -6.12
CA SER A 130 9.25 29.51 -6.14
C SER A 130 10.38 30.23 -5.39
N PHE A 131 10.94 29.61 -4.34
CA PHE A 131 12.08 30.16 -3.61
C PHE A 131 13.39 29.99 -4.38
N ARG A 132 13.58 28.84 -5.05
CA ARG A 132 14.76 28.61 -5.90
C ARG A 132 14.82 29.60 -7.07
N GLU A 133 13.68 29.91 -7.71
CA GLU A 133 13.62 30.90 -8.78
C GLU A 133 13.97 32.33 -8.32
N LYS A 134 13.72 32.69 -7.07
CA LYS A 134 14.01 34.02 -6.52
C LYS A 134 15.43 34.19 -5.99
N LEU A 135 16.15 33.09 -5.78
CA LEU A 135 17.53 33.07 -5.25
C LEU A 135 18.59 33.00 -6.37
N LEU A 136 18.17 32.74 -7.61
CA LEU A 136 18.97 32.83 -8.83
C LEU A 136 18.71 34.17 -9.54
#